data_AF-A0A915ADK8-F1
#
_entry.id   AF-A0A915ADK8-F1
#
_cell.length_a   1.000
_cell.length_b   1.000
_cell.length_c   1.000
_cell.angle_alpha   90.00
_cell.angle_beta   90.00
_cell.angle_gamma   90.00
#
_symmetry.space_group_name_H-M   'P 1'
#
loop_
_entity.id
_entity.type
_entity.pdbx_description
1 polymer ?
#
loop_
_entity_poly.entity_id
_entity_poly.type
_entity_poly.pdbx_seq_one_letter_code
_entity_poly.pdbx_strand_id
1 'polypeptide(L)'
;EEEANIRWGGPMGDEEEDDDTKKAAAERERKKAEVRRRLEEAGRAKKAKKGFLTPERKKKLRKLLMMKAAEDLKQQQMLKEQERQRVLQERIIPLPDLDTADDDELEQIAKDMAARLMQLESEHYDINYTVRQKDFEINELTIAVNDLRGKFVKPTLKKVSKTDSKFDKLKKKDQQKVDFRTNLKNIDTKKFALEEEKEKGKAEWKK
;
A
#
# COMPACT_ATOMS: atom_id res chain seq x y z
N GLU A 1 -39.98 -45.71 -22.07
CA GLU A 1 -38.70 -45.09 -21.68
C GLU A 1 -39.01 -43.95 -20.74
N GLU A 2 -38.79 -44.16 -19.45
CA GLU A 2 -38.71 -43.11 -18.44
C GLU A 2 -38.01 -43.76 -17.23
N GLU A 3 -36.68 -43.86 -17.33
CA GLU A 3 -35.85 -44.32 -16.24
C GLU A 3 -35.80 -43.23 -15.17
N ALA A 4 -36.50 -43.46 -14.06
CA ALA A 4 -36.33 -42.68 -12.84
C ALA A 4 -34.90 -42.91 -12.33
N ASN A 5 -33.99 -41.99 -12.67
CA ASN A 5 -32.63 -41.94 -12.14
C ASN A 5 -32.68 -41.57 -10.65
N ILE A 6 -32.87 -42.56 -9.79
CA ILE A 6 -32.84 -42.42 -8.33
C ILE A 6 -31.39 -42.13 -7.92
N ARG A 7 -31.06 -40.84 -7.81
CA ARG A 7 -29.80 -40.35 -7.24
C ARG A 7 -29.77 -40.64 -5.73
N TRP A 8 -29.39 -41.86 -5.36
CA TRP A 8 -28.98 -42.19 -4.00
C TRP A 8 -27.65 -41.49 -3.71
N GLY A 9 -27.72 -40.38 -2.99
CA GLY A 9 -26.55 -39.59 -2.61
C GLY A 9 -26.92 -38.46 -1.65
N GLY A 10 -27.71 -38.78 -0.61
CA GLY A 10 -27.73 -37.97 0.60
C GLY A 10 -26.40 -38.10 1.33
N PRO A 11 -25.95 -37.08 2.08
CA PRO A 11 -24.71 -37.15 2.84
C PRO A 11 -24.80 -38.29 3.86
N MET A 12 -24.11 -39.40 3.57
CA MET A 12 -23.75 -40.38 4.57
C MET A 12 -22.89 -39.67 5.61
N GLY A 13 -23.39 -39.58 6.84
CA GLY A 13 -22.60 -39.13 7.97
C GLY A 13 -21.51 -40.16 8.24
N ASP A 14 -20.27 -39.83 7.89
CA ASP A 14 -19.11 -40.32 8.62
C ASP A 14 -18.94 -39.41 9.84
N GLU A 15 -19.65 -39.77 10.91
CA GLU A 15 -19.46 -39.26 12.27
C GLU A 15 -18.16 -39.81 12.88
N GLU A 16 -17.03 -39.58 12.23
CA GLU A 16 -15.72 -39.62 12.87
C GLU A 16 -14.98 -38.33 12.50
N GLU A 17 -15.48 -37.19 13.00
CA GLU A 17 -14.59 -36.06 13.29
C GLU A 17 -13.57 -36.56 14.32
N ASP A 18 -12.44 -37.05 13.80
CA ASP A 18 -11.25 -37.50 14.52
C ASP A 18 -11.04 -36.61 15.76
N ASP A 19 -10.93 -37.24 16.93
CA ASP A 19 -10.70 -36.55 18.22
C ASP A 19 -9.50 -35.58 18.15
N ASP A 20 -8.55 -35.84 17.25
CA ASP A 20 -7.42 -34.96 16.93
C ASP A 20 -7.81 -33.67 16.18
N THR A 21 -8.81 -33.71 15.29
CA THR A 21 -9.35 -32.51 14.62
C THR A 21 -10.10 -31.62 15.61
N LYS A 22 -10.82 -32.22 16.56
CA LYS A 22 -11.51 -31.53 17.67
C LYS A 22 -10.51 -30.92 18.65
N LYS A 23 -9.44 -31.64 19.02
CA LYS A 23 -8.35 -31.11 19.85
C LYS A 23 -7.62 -29.96 19.14
N ALA A 24 -7.32 -30.08 17.85
CA ALA A 24 -6.70 -29.03 17.06
C ALA A 24 -7.60 -27.79 16.88
N ALA A 25 -8.92 -27.98 16.78
CA ALA A 25 -9.89 -26.89 16.75
C ALA A 25 -9.98 -26.18 18.12
N ALA A 26 -10.05 -26.94 19.21
CA ALA A 26 -10.08 -26.41 20.58
C ALA A 26 -8.77 -25.66 20.93
N GLU A 27 -7.62 -26.17 20.49
CA GLU A 27 -6.34 -25.48 20.67
C GLU A 27 -6.27 -24.17 19.86
N ARG A 28 -6.78 -24.17 18.61
CA ARG A 28 -6.90 -22.95 17.80
C ARG A 28 -7.86 -21.93 18.42
N GLU A 29 -9.00 -22.36 18.96
CA GLU A 29 -9.94 -21.52 19.69
C GLU A 29 -9.32 -20.93 20.96
N ARG A 30 -8.58 -21.72 21.73
CA ARG A 30 -7.86 -21.26 22.92
C ARG A 30 -6.80 -20.21 22.55
N LYS A 31 -6.00 -20.45 21.51
CA LYS A 31 -5.01 -19.48 21.00
C LYS A 31 -5.69 -18.19 20.53
N LYS A 32 -6.83 -18.29 19.84
CA LYS A 32 -7.63 -17.14 19.39
C LYS A 32 -8.22 -16.35 20.55
N ALA A 33 -8.74 -17.03 21.58
CA ALA A 33 -9.25 -16.40 22.80
C ALA A 33 -8.13 -15.68 23.58
N GLU A 34 -6.95 -16.29 23.67
CA GLU A 34 -5.78 -15.69 24.30
C GLU A 34 -5.28 -14.44 23.55
N VAL A 35 -5.17 -14.51 22.21
CA VAL A 35 -4.83 -13.35 21.37
C VAL A 35 -5.86 -12.23 21.54
N ARG A 36 -7.14 -12.57 21.57
CA ARG A 36 -8.23 -11.60 21.78
C ARG A 36 -8.16 -10.96 23.17
N ARG A 37 -7.92 -11.75 24.23
CA ARG A 37 -7.72 -11.26 25.60
C ARG A 37 -6.52 -10.30 25.66
N ARG A 38 -5.39 -10.69 25.07
CA ARG A 38 -4.19 -9.85 24.99
C ARG A 38 -4.43 -8.54 24.23
N LEU A 39 -5.20 -8.58 23.14
CA LEU A 39 -5.58 -7.38 22.39
C LEU A 39 -6.51 -6.47 23.19
N GLU A 40 -7.46 -7.03 23.94
CA GLU A 40 -8.36 -6.26 24.81
C GLU A 40 -7.62 -5.63 25.99
N GLU A 41 -6.72 -6.38 26.65
CA GLU A 41 -5.86 -5.90 27.72
C GLU A 41 -4.92 -4.79 27.22
N ALA A 42 -4.30 -4.94 26.05
CA ALA A 42 -3.51 -3.88 25.42
C ALA A 42 -4.36 -2.64 25.08
N GLY A 43 -5.63 -2.84 24.71
CA GLY A 43 -6.61 -1.77 24.51
C GLY A 43 -6.95 -1.01 25.80
N ARG A 44 -7.09 -1.72 26.92
CA ARG A 44 -7.32 -1.13 28.26
C ARG A 44 -6.07 -0.42 28.79
N ALA A 45 -4.88 -1.01 28.62
CA ALA A 45 -3.60 -0.42 29.03
C ALA A 45 -3.28 0.90 28.30
N LYS A 46 -3.70 1.04 27.04
CA LYS A 46 -3.58 2.31 26.29
C LYS A 46 -4.43 3.45 26.87
N LYS A 47 -5.51 3.15 27.61
CA LYS A 47 -6.32 4.16 28.30
C LYS A 47 -5.70 4.61 29.63
N ALA A 48 -4.88 3.77 30.26
CA ALA A 48 -4.28 4.04 31.58
C ALA A 48 -3.05 4.97 31.54
N LYS A 49 -2.34 5.09 30.41
CA LYS A 49 -1.17 5.98 30.29
C LYS A 49 -1.54 7.41 29.88
N LYS A 50 -2.21 8.13 30.77
CA LYS A 50 -2.50 9.57 30.67
C LYS A 50 -1.52 10.32 31.59
N GLY A 51 -0.32 10.68 31.10
CA GLY A 51 0.61 11.46 31.95
C GLY A 51 1.91 11.99 31.34
N PHE A 52 2.46 11.42 30.27
CA PHE A 52 3.83 11.81 29.85
C PHE A 52 3.92 12.98 28.85
N LEU A 53 2.83 13.31 28.13
CA LEU A 53 2.88 14.30 27.06
C LEU A 53 1.51 14.96 26.88
N THR A 54 1.49 16.29 26.67
CA THR A 54 0.24 16.98 26.34
C THR A 54 -0.35 16.39 25.05
N PRO A 55 -1.69 16.25 24.96
CA PRO A 55 -2.33 15.70 23.76
C PRO A 55 -1.93 16.40 22.47
N GLU A 56 -1.73 17.72 22.52
CA GLU A 56 -1.27 18.55 21.41
C GLU A 56 0.15 18.19 20.96
N ARG A 57 1.09 18.04 21.90
CA ARG A 57 2.47 17.65 21.58
C ARG A 57 2.53 16.23 21.03
N LYS A 58 1.70 15.30 21.53
CA LYS A 58 1.55 13.95 20.95
C LYS A 58 1.01 14.00 19.51
N LYS A 59 0.04 14.86 19.22
CA LYS A 59 -0.51 15.04 17.87
C LYS A 59 0.54 15.64 16.91
N LYS A 60 1.27 16.67 17.35
CA LYS A 60 2.36 17.29 16.56
C LYS A 60 3.47 16.28 16.26
N LEU A 61 3.88 15.49 17.25
CA LEU A 61 4.90 14.46 17.07
C LEU A 61 4.45 13.37 16.08
N ARG A 62 3.21 12.87 16.17
CA ARG A 62 2.68 11.90 15.20
C ARG A 62 2.67 12.46 13.78
N LYS A 63 2.30 13.73 13.62
CA LYS A 63 2.35 14.40 12.31
C LYS A 63 3.78 14.45 11.78
N LEU A 64 4.74 14.87 12.60
CA LEU A 64 6.15 14.91 12.20
C LEU A 64 6.70 13.53 11.83
N LEU A 65 6.36 12.49 12.58
CA LEU A 65 6.76 11.11 12.28
C LEU A 65 6.15 10.60 10.96
N MET A 66 4.88 10.89 10.69
CA MET A 66 4.25 10.54 9.42
C MET A 66 4.85 11.33 8.24
N MET A 67 5.17 12.61 8.44
CA MET A 67 5.81 13.43 7.41
C MET A 67 7.22 12.90 7.10
N LYS A 68 8.02 12.60 8.13
CA LYS A 68 9.33 11.97 7.95
C LYS A 68 9.22 10.60 7.28
N ALA A 69 8.30 9.75 7.72
CA ALA A 69 8.12 8.43 7.12
C ALA A 69 7.72 8.52 5.63
N ALA A 70 6.91 9.51 5.25
CA ALA A 70 6.55 9.76 3.85
C ALA A 70 7.74 10.28 3.03
N GLU A 71 8.57 11.15 3.62
CA GLU A 71 9.80 11.64 3.02
C GLU A 71 10.82 10.52 2.82
N ASP A 72 11.09 9.73 3.87
CA ASP A 72 11.97 8.56 3.83
C ASP A 72 11.50 7.55 2.79
N LEU A 73 10.19 7.29 2.69
CA LEU A 73 9.61 6.39 1.67
C LEU A 73 9.88 6.92 0.24
N LYS A 74 9.73 8.23 0.03
CA LYS A 74 10.00 8.86 -1.28
C LYS A 74 11.50 8.80 -1.63
N GLN A 75 12.37 9.04 -0.65
CA GLN A 75 13.82 8.91 -0.83
C GLN A 75 14.20 7.48 -1.19
N GLN A 76 13.67 6.48 -0.47
CA GLN A 76 13.90 5.06 -0.80
C GLN A 76 13.42 4.69 -2.20
N GLN A 77 12.25 5.20 -2.63
CA GLN A 77 11.75 4.99 -3.99
C GLN A 77 12.69 5.59 -5.04
N MET A 78 13.19 6.81 -4.80
CA MET A 78 14.14 7.47 -5.69
C MET A 78 15.46 6.70 -5.78
N LEU A 79 16.02 6.26 -4.66
CA LEU A 79 17.24 5.45 -4.63
C LEU A 79 17.04 4.10 -5.34
N LYS A 80 15.89 3.45 -5.13
CA LYS A 80 15.57 2.18 -5.79
C LYS A 80 15.42 2.35 -7.30
N GLU A 81 14.84 3.46 -7.76
CA GLU A 81 14.76 3.76 -9.19
C GLU A 81 16.14 4.07 -9.77
N GLN A 82 16.97 4.86 -9.10
CA GLN A 82 18.35 5.12 -9.52
C GLN A 82 19.17 3.83 -9.62
N GLU A 83 19.07 2.97 -8.60
CA GLU A 83 19.71 1.66 -8.60
C GLU A 83 19.20 0.78 -9.73
N ARG A 84 17.88 0.77 -9.99
CA ARG A 84 17.28 0.07 -11.12
C ARG A 84 17.87 0.58 -12.44
N GLN A 85 17.98 1.89 -12.63
CA GLN A 85 18.59 2.47 -13.84
C GLN A 85 20.05 2.06 -13.98
N ARG A 86 20.83 2.10 -12.91
CA ARG A 86 22.23 1.64 -12.89
C ARG A 86 22.36 0.18 -13.31
N VAL A 87 21.59 -0.70 -12.67
CA VAL A 87 21.60 -2.15 -12.97
C VAL A 87 21.15 -2.43 -14.40
N LEU A 88 20.16 -1.69 -14.92
CA LEU A 88 19.73 -1.82 -16.31
C LEU A 88 20.84 -1.38 -17.28
N GLN A 89 21.53 -0.28 -17.00
CA GLN A 89 22.66 0.18 -17.80
C GLN A 89 23.83 -0.83 -17.79
N GLU A 90 24.10 -1.47 -16.66
CA GLU A 90 25.13 -2.51 -16.55
C GLU A 90 24.75 -3.81 -17.27
N ARG A 91 23.47 -4.20 -17.25
CA ARG A 91 22.99 -5.48 -17.81
C ARG A 91 22.62 -5.41 -19.29
N ILE A 92 22.14 -4.27 -19.76
CA ILE A 92 21.77 -4.08 -21.16
C ILE A 92 23.05 -3.78 -21.93
N ILE A 93 23.47 -4.75 -22.74
CA ILE A 93 24.59 -4.57 -23.65
C ILE A 93 24.12 -3.59 -24.75
N PRO A 94 24.87 -2.51 -25.04
CA PRO A 94 24.58 -1.64 -26.17
C PRO A 94 24.53 -2.46 -27.46
N LEU A 95 23.61 -2.12 -28.37
CA LEU A 95 23.59 -2.81 -29.65
C LEU A 95 24.93 -2.62 -30.37
N PRO A 96 25.50 -3.71 -30.94
CA PRO A 96 26.67 -3.59 -31.80
C PRO A 96 26.34 -2.72 -33.02
N ASP A 97 27.37 -2.09 -33.59
CA ASP A 97 27.22 -1.33 -34.82
C ASP A 97 26.93 -2.30 -35.98
N LEU A 98 25.73 -2.20 -36.55
CA LEU A 98 25.26 -3.11 -37.59
C LEU A 98 25.60 -2.59 -39.00
N ASP A 99 25.91 -1.30 -39.14
CA ASP A 99 26.14 -0.67 -40.44
C ASP A 99 27.55 -0.95 -40.99
N THR A 100 28.47 -1.40 -40.13
CA THR A 100 29.87 -1.69 -40.47
C THR A 100 30.24 -3.17 -40.40
N ALA A 101 29.33 -4.03 -39.96
CA ALA A 101 29.55 -5.46 -39.78
C ALA A 101 29.40 -6.24 -41.10
N ASP A 102 30.22 -7.28 -41.28
CA ASP A 102 30.14 -8.20 -42.42
C ASP A 102 28.96 -9.20 -42.27
N ASP A 103 28.54 -9.83 -43.36
CA ASP A 103 27.38 -10.76 -43.35
C ASP A 103 27.56 -11.92 -42.36
N ASP A 104 28.78 -12.47 -42.26
CA ASP A 104 29.12 -13.53 -41.30
C ASP A 104 29.08 -13.03 -39.84
N GLU A 105 29.50 -11.79 -39.59
CA GLU A 105 29.47 -11.15 -38.26
C GLU A 105 28.02 -10.88 -37.84
N LEU A 106 27.18 -10.42 -38.76
CA LEU A 106 25.74 -10.22 -38.54
C LEU A 106 25.03 -11.52 -38.16
N GLU A 107 25.35 -12.63 -38.82
CA GLU A 107 24.78 -13.95 -38.49
C GLU A 107 25.19 -14.39 -37.07
N GLN A 108 26.46 -14.19 -36.69
CA GLN A 108 26.96 -14.53 -35.37
C GLN A 108 26.30 -13.69 -34.28
N ILE A 109 26.18 -12.37 -34.48
CA ILE A 109 25.50 -11.46 -33.56
C ILE A 109 24.04 -11.90 -33.35
N ALA A 110 23.34 -12.28 -34.43
CA ALA A 110 21.95 -12.74 -34.34
C ALA A 110 21.82 -14.03 -33.50
N LYS A 111 22.74 -14.99 -33.68
CA LYS A 111 22.78 -16.23 -32.88
C LYS A 111 23.05 -15.96 -31.41
N ASP A 112 24.02 -15.10 -31.11
CA ASP A 112 24.39 -14.76 -29.72
C ASP A 112 23.25 -14.02 -29.00
N MET A 113 22.57 -13.10 -29.69
CA MET A 113 21.38 -12.43 -29.15
C MET A 113 20.23 -13.40 -28.89
N ALA A 114 19.98 -14.35 -29.80
CA ALA A 114 18.95 -15.37 -29.62
C ALA A 114 19.26 -16.29 -28.42
N ALA A 115 20.52 -16.73 -28.29
CA ALA A 115 20.97 -17.53 -27.15
C ALA A 115 20.80 -16.78 -25.83
N ARG A 116 21.19 -15.50 -25.80
CA ARG A 116 21.03 -14.64 -24.62
C ARG A 116 19.56 -14.43 -24.25
N LEU A 117 18.68 -14.24 -25.24
CA LEU A 117 17.24 -14.09 -25.01
C LEU A 117 16.64 -15.35 -24.39
N MET A 118 17.00 -16.53 -24.89
CA MET A 118 16.54 -17.81 -24.31
C MET A 118 16.97 -17.97 -22.85
N GLN A 119 18.22 -17.61 -22.53
CA GLN A 119 18.69 -17.62 -21.14
C GLN A 119 17.91 -16.65 -20.25
N LEU A 120 17.71 -15.41 -20.72
CA LEU A 120 16.98 -14.39 -19.97
C LEU A 120 15.53 -14.78 -19.71
N GLU A 121 14.87 -15.43 -20.67
CA GLU A 121 13.49 -15.91 -20.49
C GLU A 121 13.42 -17.01 -19.43
N SER A 122 14.40 -17.93 -19.40
CA SER A 122 14.52 -18.94 -18.35
C SER A 122 14.69 -18.30 -16.97
N GLU A 123 15.63 -17.36 -16.82
CA GLU A 123 15.87 -16.65 -15.56
C GLU A 123 14.63 -15.85 -15.12
N HIS A 124 13.93 -15.21 -16.07
CA HIS A 124 12.70 -14.49 -15.82
C HIS A 124 11.59 -15.42 -15.32
N TYR A 125 11.46 -16.62 -15.89
CA TYR A 125 10.51 -17.62 -15.42
C TYR A 125 10.79 -18.04 -13.97
N ASP A 126 12.05 -18.37 -13.64
CA ASP A 126 12.44 -18.83 -12.31
C ASP A 126 12.18 -17.76 -11.23
N ILE A 127 12.50 -16.50 -11.54
CA ILE A 127 12.24 -15.37 -10.65
C ILE A 127 10.73 -15.20 -10.44
N ASN A 128 9.93 -15.22 -11.52
CA ASN A 128 8.49 -15.08 -11.43
C ASN A 128 7.84 -16.23 -10.66
N TYR A 129 8.31 -17.46 -10.85
CA TYR A 129 7.83 -18.61 -10.09
C TYR A 129 8.09 -18.45 -8.60
N THR A 130 9.31 -18.02 -8.24
CA THR A 130 9.68 -17.75 -6.84
C THR A 130 8.82 -16.65 -6.23
N VAL A 131 8.60 -15.54 -6.95
CA VAL A 131 7.74 -14.44 -6.50
C VAL A 131 6.30 -14.94 -6.27
N ARG A 132 5.74 -15.71 -7.21
CA ARG A 132 4.39 -16.29 -7.06
C ARG A 132 4.30 -17.18 -5.83
N GLN A 133 5.28 -18.04 -5.59
CA GLN A 133 5.30 -18.91 -4.40
C GLN A 133 5.31 -18.07 -3.11
N LYS A 134 6.10 -16.99 -3.09
CA LYS A 134 6.14 -16.06 -1.94
C LYS A 134 4.84 -15.29 -1.76
N ASP A 135 4.17 -14.91 -2.84
CA ASP A 135 2.85 -14.26 -2.76
C ASP A 135 1.79 -15.23 -2.17
N PHE A 136 1.82 -16.50 -2.55
CA PHE A 136 0.96 -17.51 -1.94
C PHE A 136 1.26 -17.68 -0.45
N GLU A 137 2.53 -17.77 -0.06
CA GLU A 137 2.96 -17.86 1.33
C GLU A 137 2.50 -16.64 2.15
N ILE A 138 2.64 -15.42 1.61
CA ILE A 138 2.16 -14.20 2.26
C ILE A 138 0.63 -14.21 2.41
N ASN A 139 -0.10 -14.68 1.40
CA ASN A 139 -1.56 -14.77 1.46
C ASN A 139 -2.02 -15.76 2.53
N GLU A 140 -1.42 -16.95 2.58
CA GLU A 140 -1.66 -17.97 3.61
C GLU A 140 -1.41 -17.42 5.02
N LEU A 141 -0.25 -16.78 5.23
CA LEU A 141 0.09 -16.15 6.51
C LEU A 141 -0.87 -15.01 6.87
N THR A 142 -1.31 -14.24 5.87
CA THR A 142 -2.29 -13.16 6.08
C THR A 142 -3.64 -13.70 6.52
N ILE A 143 -4.12 -14.79 5.91
CA ILE A 143 -5.34 -15.50 6.31
C ILE A 143 -5.19 -16.03 7.74
N ALA A 144 -4.10 -16.74 8.05
CA ALA A 144 -3.84 -17.29 9.37
C ALA A 144 -3.82 -16.20 10.46
N VAL A 145 -3.16 -15.07 10.21
CA VAL A 145 -3.14 -13.93 11.15
C VAL A 145 -4.53 -13.33 11.34
N ASN A 146 -5.33 -13.24 10.27
CA ASN A 146 -6.70 -12.72 10.35
C ASN A 146 -7.64 -13.67 11.12
N ASP A 147 -7.52 -14.97 10.93
CA ASP A 147 -8.32 -15.96 11.64
C ASP A 147 -7.98 -16.04 13.13
N LEU A 148 -6.69 -15.91 13.48
CA LEU A 148 -6.21 -15.81 14.86
C LEU A 148 -6.64 -14.51 15.55
N ARG A 149 -6.68 -13.39 14.82
CA ARG A 149 -7.22 -12.12 15.34
C ARG A 149 -8.74 -12.14 15.41
N GLY A 150 -9.38 -13.03 14.65
CA GLY A 150 -10.81 -13.17 14.47
C GLY A 150 -11.32 -12.34 13.29
N LYS A 151 -12.00 -13.01 12.34
CA LYS A 151 -12.73 -12.42 11.20
C LYS A 151 -13.66 -11.25 11.59
N PHE A 152 -14.05 -11.19 12.86
CA PHE A 152 -14.92 -10.18 13.46
C PHE A 152 -14.25 -9.49 14.67
N VAL A 153 -13.01 -8.99 14.53
CA VAL A 153 -12.57 -7.89 15.42
C VAL A 153 -13.54 -6.75 15.16
N LYS A 154 -14.57 -6.61 16.01
CA LYS A 154 -15.61 -5.58 15.90
C LYS A 154 -14.89 -4.24 15.73
N PRO A 155 -14.88 -3.66 14.52
CA PRO A 155 -14.23 -2.38 14.32
C PRO A 155 -14.92 -1.43 15.30
N THR A 156 -14.14 -0.71 16.11
CA THR A 156 -14.73 0.28 17.01
C THR A 156 -15.50 1.26 16.13
N LEU A 157 -16.83 1.16 16.13
CA LEU A 157 -17.70 1.97 15.29
C LEU A 157 -17.48 3.43 15.67
N LYS A 158 -16.66 4.14 14.88
CA LYS A 158 -16.53 5.59 15.01
C LYS A 158 -17.76 6.20 14.36
N LYS A 159 -18.42 7.13 15.06
CA LYS A 159 -19.48 7.95 14.50
C LYS A 159 -18.89 8.78 13.36
N VAL A 160 -19.01 8.26 12.14
CA VAL A 160 -18.65 8.98 10.92
C VAL A 160 -19.81 9.91 10.56
N SER A 161 -19.56 11.21 10.49
CA SER A 161 -20.57 12.16 10.01
C SER A 161 -20.79 11.93 8.52
N LYS A 162 -22.05 11.69 8.12
CA LYS A 162 -22.47 11.45 6.72
C LYS A 162 -22.22 12.65 5.77
N THR A 163 -21.66 13.75 6.27
CA THR A 163 -21.38 14.96 5.50
C THR A 163 -20.17 14.83 4.59
N ASP A 164 -19.12 14.08 4.97
CA ASP A 164 -17.88 14.01 4.18
C ASP A 164 -18.10 13.37 2.79
N SER A 165 -18.86 12.27 2.75
CA SER A 165 -19.21 11.57 1.50
C SER A 165 -20.19 12.33 0.60
N LYS A 166 -20.95 13.30 1.14
CA LYS A 166 -21.81 14.19 0.34
C LYS A 166 -21.00 15.30 -0.34
N PHE A 167 -19.86 15.69 0.21
CA PHE A 167 -18.96 16.65 -0.42
C PHE A 167 -18.03 16.03 -1.46
N ASP A 168 -17.72 14.73 -1.40
CA ASP A 168 -16.84 14.09 -2.39
C ASP A 168 -17.43 14.09 -3.81
N LYS A 169 -18.75 14.05 -3.95
CA LYS A 169 -19.42 14.22 -5.26
C LYS A 169 -19.32 15.66 -5.80
N LEU A 170 -19.10 16.64 -4.93
CA LEU A 170 -18.87 18.05 -5.30
C LEU A 170 -17.38 18.35 -5.55
N LYS A 171 -16.47 17.61 -4.89
CA LYS A 171 -14.99 17.74 -5.04
C LYS A 171 -14.43 17.32 -6.40
N LYS A 172 -15.18 16.62 -7.26
CA LYS A 172 -14.72 16.32 -8.64
C LYS A 172 -14.89 17.48 -9.61
N LYS A 173 -15.67 18.52 -9.26
CA LYS A 173 -15.86 19.70 -10.13
C LYS A 173 -15.15 20.96 -9.63
N ASP A 174 -14.86 21.05 -8.34
CA ASP A 174 -14.08 22.16 -7.79
C ASP A 174 -12.82 21.64 -7.10
N GLN A 175 -11.72 21.74 -7.83
CA GLN A 175 -10.36 21.60 -7.32
C GLN A 175 -9.94 22.86 -6.53
N GLN A 176 -10.84 23.38 -5.70
CA GLN A 176 -10.47 24.23 -4.60
C GLN A 176 -10.47 23.33 -3.37
N LYS A 177 -9.27 23.04 -2.86
CA LYS A 177 -9.13 22.55 -1.48
C LYS A 177 -10.09 23.40 -0.64
N VAL A 178 -11.05 22.72 0.00
CA VAL A 178 -11.94 23.33 0.99
C VAL A 178 -11.09 23.63 2.23
N ASP A 179 -10.13 24.54 2.06
CA ASP A 179 -9.31 25.06 3.11
C ASP A 179 -10.18 26.09 3.82
N PHE A 180 -10.50 25.83 5.08
CA PHE A 180 -11.38 26.69 5.86
C PHE A 180 -10.82 28.12 5.98
N ARG A 181 -9.54 28.30 5.66
CA ARG A 181 -8.82 29.58 5.64
C ARG A 181 -9.15 30.44 4.41
N THR A 182 -9.56 29.86 3.28
CA THR A 182 -9.83 30.64 2.06
C THR A 182 -11.12 31.47 2.17
N ASN A 183 -12.06 31.04 3.01
CA ASN A 183 -13.34 31.73 3.23
C ASN A 183 -13.31 32.66 4.47
N LEU A 184 -12.16 32.76 5.14
CA LEU A 184 -11.94 33.74 6.21
C LEU A 184 -11.28 34.98 5.60
N LYS A 185 -11.84 36.17 5.87
CA LYS A 185 -11.16 37.42 5.55
C LYS A 185 -9.87 37.50 6.36
N ASN A 186 -8.72 37.37 5.70
CA ASN A 186 -7.45 37.79 6.29
C ASN A 186 -7.53 39.31 6.45
N ILE A 187 -7.66 39.79 7.68
CA ILE A 187 -7.50 41.21 7.96
C ILE A 187 -6.00 41.45 7.86
N ASP A 188 -5.56 42.06 6.75
CA ASP A 188 -4.22 42.63 6.60
C ASP A 188 -4.06 43.72 7.69
N THR A 189 -3.69 43.33 8.90
CA THR A 189 -3.18 44.29 9.90
C THR A 189 -1.76 44.68 9.51
N LYS A 190 -1.62 45.30 8.33
CA LYS A 190 -0.48 46.15 7.95
C LYS A 190 -0.55 47.46 8.73
N LYS A 191 -0.62 47.38 10.07
CA LYS A 191 -0.47 48.53 10.96
C LYS A 191 0.92 48.58 11.62
N PHE A 192 1.78 47.58 11.37
CA PHE A 192 3.14 47.52 11.92
C PHE A 192 4.20 47.01 10.93
N ALA A 193 3.89 46.91 9.64
CA ALA A 193 4.90 46.63 8.63
C ALA A 193 5.40 47.97 8.07
N LEU A 194 6.66 48.28 8.34
CA LEU A 194 7.41 49.42 7.84
C LEU A 194 7.21 49.53 6.33
N GLU A 195 6.77 50.71 5.86
CA GLU A 195 6.44 50.98 4.47
C GLU A 195 7.71 50.88 3.62
N GLU A 196 7.92 49.72 2.98
CA GLU A 196 8.94 49.58 1.95
C GLU A 196 8.41 50.24 0.67
N GLU A 197 9.04 51.37 0.34
CA GLU A 197 8.77 52.23 -0.79
C GLU A 197 8.69 51.42 -2.11
N LYS A 198 7.47 51.22 -2.62
CA LYS A 198 7.25 50.69 -3.97
C LYS A 198 6.89 51.83 -4.91
N GLU A 199 7.76 52.02 -5.89
CA GLU A 199 7.62 52.87 -7.07
C GLU A 199 6.18 52.92 -7.61
N LYS A 200 5.68 54.15 -7.77
CA LYS A 200 4.38 54.46 -8.39
C LYS A 200 4.43 54.19 -9.89
N GLY A 201 4.14 52.95 -10.29
CA GLY A 201 3.79 52.62 -11.68
C GLY A 201 2.48 53.32 -12.08
N LYS A 202 2.50 54.06 -13.20
CA LYS A 202 1.36 54.84 -13.74
C LYS A 202 0.12 53.95 -13.93
N ALA A 203 -1.03 54.45 -13.48
CA ALA A 203 -2.30 53.75 -13.62
C ALA A 203 -2.79 53.73 -15.09
N GLU A 204 -3.18 52.55 -15.57
CA GLU A 204 -3.69 52.25 -16.91
C GLU A 204 -5.12 52.76 -17.15
N TRP A 205 -5.34 54.07 -17.00
CA TRP A 205 -6.56 54.74 -17.49
C TRP A 205 -6.24 56.12 -18.07
N LYS A 206 -5.06 56.24 -18.68
CA LYS A 206 -4.87 57.11 -19.83
C LYS A 206 -4.71 56.23 -21.07
N LYS A 207 -5.68 56.41 -21.95
CA LYS A 207 -5.87 55.82 -23.27
C LYS A 207 -4.61 55.82 -24.12
#